data_AF-A0A2W2B507-F1
#
_entry.id   AF-A0A2W2B507-F1
#
_cell.length_a   1.000
_cell.length_b   1.000
_cell.length_c   1.000
_cell.angle_alpha   90.00
_cell.angle_beta   90.00
_cell.angle_gamma   90.00
#
_symmetry.space_group_name_H-M   'P 1'
#
loop_
_entity.id
_entity.type
_entity.pdbx_description
1 polymer ?
#
loop_
_entity_poly.entity_id
_entity_poly.type
_entity_poly.pdbx_seq_one_letter_code
_entity_poly.pdbx_strand_id
1 'polypeptide(L)' 'MEMQQQNHGQYIDNPADIELSKPSKSRFLFLLSFFGYFIFALAGCYNLYEHKFQKNDNVQVPDNTLYEPKYK' A
#
# COMPACT_ATOMS: atom_id res chain seq x y z
N MET A 1 -25.71 -35.41 -35.67
CA MET A 1 -25.16 -36.05 -34.46
C MET A 1 -23.69 -35.72 -34.43
N GLU A 2 -23.26 -34.86 -33.52
CA GLU A 2 -21.84 -34.62 -33.25
C GLU A 2 -21.60 -34.97 -31.79
N MET A 3 -20.83 -36.03 -31.55
CA MET A 3 -20.38 -36.40 -30.21
C MET A 3 -19.16 -35.55 -29.88
N GLN A 4 -19.31 -34.63 -28.93
CA GLN A 4 -18.16 -33.94 -28.33
C GLN A 4 -17.41 -34.93 -27.45
N GLN A 5 -16.25 -35.36 -27.92
CA GLN A 5 -15.34 -36.26 -27.22
C GLN A 5 -14.66 -35.51 -26.07
N GLN A 6 -15.17 -35.71 -24.85
CA GLN A 6 -14.56 -35.19 -23.63
C GLN A 6 -13.30 -36.00 -23.30
N ASN A 7 -12.12 -35.41 -23.56
CA ASN A 7 -10.85 -35.89 -23.03
C ASN A 7 -10.79 -35.56 -21.53
N HIS A 8 -11.35 -36.43 -20.68
CA HIS A 8 -11.13 -36.39 -19.24
C HIS A 8 -9.73 -36.93 -18.94
N GLY A 9 -8.70 -36.10 -19.14
CA GLY A 9 -7.42 -36.31 -18.46
C GLY A 9 -7.68 -36.37 -16.95
N GLN A 10 -7.06 -37.30 -16.24
CA GLN A 10 -7.25 -37.46 -14.80
C GLN A 10 -7.00 -36.12 -14.09
N TYR A 11 -8.06 -35.51 -13.56
CA TYR A 11 -7.98 -34.28 -12.78
C TYR A 11 -7.45 -34.67 -11.39
N ILE A 12 -6.15 -34.43 -11.17
CA ILE A 12 -5.50 -34.62 -9.87
C ILE A 12 -5.66 -33.30 -9.11
N ASP A 13 -6.47 -33.31 -8.06
CA ASP A 13 -6.63 -32.16 -7.17
C ASP A 13 -5.29 -31.81 -6.49
N ASN A 14 -4.79 -30.59 -6.72
CA ASN A 14 -3.60 -30.10 -6.04
C ASN A 14 -4.01 -29.45 -4.70
N PRO A 15 -3.61 -30.02 -3.54
CA PRO A 15 -3.95 -29.43 -2.24
C PRO A 15 -3.34 -28.04 -2.01
N ALA A 16 -2.31 -27.67 -2.78
CA ALA A 16 -1.69 -26.35 -2.72
C ALA A 16 -2.38 -25.30 -3.62
N ASP A 17 -3.45 -25.65 -4.32
CA ASP A 17 -4.18 -24.72 -5.15
C ASP A 17 -4.99 -23.72 -4.30
N ILE A 18 -4.86 -22.43 -4.65
CA ILE A 18 -5.56 -21.32 -3.99
C ILE A 18 -7.05 -21.36 -4.35
N GLU A 19 -7.41 -21.86 -5.52
CA GLU A 19 -8.81 -21.94 -5.94
C GLU A 19 -9.58 -23.08 -5.28
N LEU A 20 -8.89 -24.06 -4.70
CA LEU A 20 -9.47 -25.27 -4.10
C LEU A 20 -10.48 -24.98 -2.97
N SER A 21 -10.25 -23.94 -2.17
CA SER A 21 -11.20 -23.58 -1.10
C SER A 21 -11.36 -22.07 -0.91
N LYS A 22 -12.62 -21.65 -0.80
CA LYS A 22 -12.99 -20.24 -0.55
C LYS A 22 -12.37 -19.69 0.75
N PRO A 23 -12.37 -20.42 1.88
CA PRO A 23 -11.79 -19.91 3.12
C PRO A 23 -10.26 -19.75 3.05
N SER A 24 -9.55 -20.69 2.43
CA SER A 24 -8.09 -20.59 2.27
C SER A 24 -7.72 -19.39 1.39
N LYS A 25 -8.42 -19.22 0.26
CA LYS A 25 -8.25 -18.06 -0.62
C LYS A 25 -8.46 -16.73 0.10
N SER A 26 -9.53 -16.61 0.89
CA SER A 26 -9.83 -15.37 1.63
C SER A 26 -8.72 -15.02 2.64
N ARG A 27 -8.20 -16.02 3.38
CA ARG A 27 -7.09 -15.81 4.32
C ARG A 27 -5.81 -15.37 3.61
N PHE A 28 -5.49 -16.01 2.48
CA PHE A 28 -4.32 -15.63 1.67
C PHE A 28 -4.43 -14.20 1.15
N LEU A 29 -5.57 -13.84 0.55
CA LEU A 29 -5.80 -12.49 0.03
C LEU A 29 -5.78 -11.44 1.13
N PHE A 30 -6.32 -11.74 2.32
CA PHE A 30 -6.24 -10.84 3.48
C PHE A 30 -4.78 -10.55 3.86
N LEU A 31 -3.94 -11.59 3.98
CA LEU A 31 -2.52 -11.42 4.31
C LEU A 31 -1.77 -10.65 3.23
N LEU A 32 -2.03 -10.95 1.95
CA LEU A 32 -1.45 -10.24 0.82
C LEU A 32 -1.81 -8.75 0.84
N SER A 33 -3.10 -8.43 1.00
CA SER A 33 -3.58 -7.05 1.06
C SER A 33 -3.06 -6.31 2.29
N PHE A 34 -3.10 -6.94 3.47
CA PHE A 34 -2.58 -6.35 4.69
C PHE A 34 -1.09 -6.02 4.56
N PHE A 35 -0.29 -6.96 4.03
CA PHE A 35 1.14 -6.74 3.82
C PHE A 35 1.41 -5.65 2.77
N GLY A 36 0.61 -5.60 1.71
CA GLY A 36 0.67 -4.53 0.72
C GLY A 36 0.43 -3.15 1.32
N TYR A 37 -0.65 -2.99 2.10
CA TYR A 37 -0.92 -1.74 2.81
C TYR A 37 0.15 -1.41 3.85
N PHE A 38 0.68 -2.42 4.54
CA PHE A 38 1.74 -2.25 5.53
C PHE A 38 3.02 -1.68 4.90
N ILE A 39 3.49 -2.28 3.80
CA ILE A 39 4.65 -1.75 3.06
C ILE A 39 4.36 -0.36 2.51
N PHE A 40 3.18 -0.13 1.94
CA PHE A 40 2.80 1.18 1.41
C PHE A 40 2.84 2.26 2.50
N ALA A 41 2.30 1.99 3.68
CA ALA A 41 2.34 2.92 4.80
C ALA A 41 3.79 3.21 5.24
N LEU A 42 4.63 2.18 5.37
CA LEU A 42 6.05 2.36 5.72
C LEU A 42 6.81 3.20 4.69
N ALA A 43 6.63 2.89 3.40
CA ALA A 43 7.25 3.65 2.32
C ALA A 43 6.76 5.11 2.29
N GLY A 44 5.45 5.33 2.50
CA GLY A 44 4.87 6.66 2.60
C GLY A 44 5.41 7.46 3.78
N CYS A 45 5.53 6.84 4.96
CA CYS A 45 6.13 7.47 6.13
C CYS A 45 7.60 7.82 5.92
N TYR A 46 8.39 6.92 5.30
CA TYR A 46 9.79 7.16 5.01
C TYR A 46 9.96 8.34 4.04
N ASN A 47 9.20 8.35 2.94
CA ASN A 47 9.25 9.43 1.95
C ASN A 47 8.87 10.79 2.57
N LEU A 48 7.84 10.82 3.42
CA LEU A 48 7.43 12.03 4.12
C LEU A 48 8.51 12.53 5.11
N TYR A 49 9.22 11.61 5.77
CA TYR A 49 10.32 11.96 6.66
C TYR A 49 11.54 12.53 5.92
N GLU A 50 11.84 11.99 4.74
CA GLU A 50 12.92 12.48 3.87
C GLU A 50 12.62 13.89 3.37
N HIS A 51 11.40 14.13 2.87
CA HIS A 51 10.94 15.42 2.37
C HIS A 51 10.26 16.29 3.44
N LYS A 52 10.57 16.05 4.72
CA LYS A 52 10.05 16.89 5.80
C LYS A 52 10.45 18.35 5.57
N PHE A 53 9.58 19.26 6.02
CA PHE A 53 9.87 20.68 5.98
C PHE A 53 11.19 20.99 6.70
N GLN A 54 12.16 21.51 5.95
CA GLN A 54 13.39 22.03 6.52
C GLN A 54 13.13 23.48 6.90
N LYS A 55 13.35 23.83 8.17
CA LYS A 55 13.28 25.21 8.62
C LYS A 55 14.36 25.99 7.89
N ASN A 56 13.96 27.04 7.18
CA ASN A 56 14.90 27.96 6.57
C ASN A 56 15.22 29.06 7.59
N ASP A 57 16.38 28.96 8.24
CA ASP A 57 16.83 29.93 9.25
C ASP A 57 17.22 31.30 8.66
N ASN A 58 17.41 31.41 7.33
CA ASN A 58 17.81 32.64 6.66
C ASN A 58 16.65 33.38 5.96
N VAL A 59 15.40 33.03 6.25
CA VAL A 59 14.26 33.79 5.72
C VAL A 59 14.22 35.15 6.42
N GLN A 60 14.36 36.23 5.65
CA GLN A 60 14.04 37.56 6.13
C GLN A 60 12.54 37.63 6.40
N VAL A 61 12.17 37.46 7.67
CA VAL A 61 10.79 37.56 8.13
C VAL A 61 10.42 39.06 8.13
N PRO A 62 9.35 39.46 7.43
CA PRO A 62 8.91 40.85 7.41
C PRO A 62 8.58 41.36 8.82
N ASP A 63 8.99 42.60 9.15
CA ASP A 63 8.85 43.18 10.49
C ASP A 63 7.39 43.23 11.00
N ASN A 64 6.41 43.28 10.09
CA ASN A 64 4.98 43.29 10.40
C ASN A 64 4.40 41.92 10.77
N THR A 65 5.17 40.84 10.62
CA THR A 65 4.78 39.47 11.01
C THR A 65 5.37 39.05 12.35
N LEU A 66 6.23 39.88 12.96
CA LEU A 66 6.70 39.64 14.32
C LEU A 66 5.55 39.80 15.31
N TYR A 67 5.54 38.91 16.30
CA TYR A 67 4.58 38.94 17.40
C TYR A 67 4.72 40.22 18.24
N GLU A 68 5.94 40.74 18.33
CA GLU A 68 6.25 42.00 19.00
C GLU A 68 6.24 43.15 17.98
N PRO A 69 5.27 44.08 18.07
CA PRO A 69 5.17 45.19 17.13
C PRO A 69 6.27 46.24 17.40
N LYS A 70 6.96 46.66 16.34
CA LYS A 70 7.84 47.83 16.38
C LYS A 70 7.05 49.10 16.00
N TYR A 71 7.00 50.07 16.90
CA TYR A 71 6.43 51.40 16.64
C TYR A 71 7.54 52.39 16.25
N LYS A 72 7.18 53.41 15.45
CA LYS A 72 8.09 54.50 15.06
C LYS A 72 8.16 55.59 16.12
#